data_AF-A0A2U3L3T1-F1
#
_entry.id   AF-A0A2U3L3T1-F1
#
_cell.length_a   1.000
_cell.length_b   1.000
_cell.length_c   1.000
_cell.angle_alpha   90.00
_cell.angle_beta   90.00
_cell.angle_gamma   90.00
#
_symmetry.space_group_name_H-M   'P 1'
#
loop_
_entity.id
_entity.type
_entity.pdbx_description
1 polymer ?
#
loop_
_entity_poly.entity_id
_entity_poly.type
_entity_poly.pdbx_seq_one_letter_code
_entity_poly.pdbx_strand_id
1 'polypeptide(L)' 'MDKISDEALSLEEMPQRNALVADERLSTAGIRKLLVDNYIIFYVISEKEKTVMIIRILYGRRDWLTLL' A
#
# COMPACT_ATOMS: atom_id res chain seq x y z
N MET A 1 -4.09 19.60 -5.83
CA MET A 1 -3.57 18.28 -6.22
C MET A 1 -4.36 17.22 -5.48
N ASP A 2 -4.44 16.03 -6.05
CA ASP A 2 -5.11 14.88 -5.45
C ASP A 2 -4.14 14.19 -4.48
N LYS A 3 -4.40 14.34 -3.17
CA LYS A 3 -3.51 13.88 -2.08
C LYS A 3 -3.17 12.39 -2.18
N ILE A 4 -4.09 11.56 -2.69
CA ILE A 4 -3.85 10.13 -2.87
C ILE A 4 -2.75 9.91 -3.92
N SER A 5 -2.79 10.69 -5.01
CA SER A 5 -1.79 10.61 -6.07
C SER A 5 -0.42 11.08 -5.58
N ASP A 6 -0.36 12.17 -4.84
CA ASP A 6 0.89 12.71 -4.29
C ASP A 6 1.55 11.70 -3.32
N GLU A 7 0.76 11.07 -2.46
CA GLU A 7 1.24 10.05 -1.54
C GLU A 7 1.61 8.72 -2.23
N ALA A 8 0.95 8.37 -3.34
CA ALA A 8 1.35 7.22 -4.15
C ALA A 8 2.69 7.48 -4.87
N LEU A 9 2.90 8.69 -5.40
CA LEU A 9 4.15 9.08 -6.05
C LEU A 9 5.32 9.13 -5.07
N SER A 10 5.08 9.57 -3.84
CA SER A 10 6.14 9.59 -2.81
C SER A 10 6.70 8.20 -2.47
N LEU A 11 6.04 7.11 -2.88
CA LEU A 11 6.59 5.75 -2.74
C LEU A 11 7.79 5.48 -3.66
N GLU A 12 8.09 6.33 -4.64
CA GLU A 12 9.35 6.25 -5.39
C GLU A 12 10.57 6.34 -4.46
N GLU A 13 10.46 7.11 -3.39
CA GLU A 13 11.51 7.29 -2.39
C GLU A 13 11.24 6.47 -1.13
N MET A 14 12.14 5.55 -0.80
CA MET A 14 12.04 4.70 0.41
C MET A 14 10.67 3.98 0.55
N PRO A 15 10.22 3.19 -0.45
CA PRO A 15 8.93 2.50 -0.36
C PRO A 15 8.84 1.50 0.81
N GLN A 16 9.97 1.09 1.37
CA GLN A 16 10.02 0.21 2.54
C GLN A 16 9.66 0.92 3.86
N ARG A 17 9.48 2.26 3.87
CA ARG A 17 9.17 3.05 5.08
C ARG A 17 7.84 2.68 5.73
N ASN A 18 6.89 2.14 4.97
CA ASN A 18 5.62 1.67 5.52
C ASN A 18 5.69 0.18 5.85
N ALA A 19 5.11 -0.22 6.97
CA ALA A 19 5.12 -1.60 7.42
C ALA A 19 4.36 -2.54 6.47
N LEU A 20 4.71 -3.83 6.52
CA LEU A 20 3.87 -4.89 5.96
C LEU A 20 2.49 -4.85 6.63
N VAL A 21 1.48 -5.33 5.91
CA VAL A 21 0.16 -5.54 6.51
C VAL A 21 0.24 -6.60 7.61
N ALA A 22 -0.68 -6.54 8.58
CA ALA A 22 -0.66 -7.43 9.74
C ALA A 22 -1.16 -8.86 9.44
N ASP A 23 -1.96 -9.02 8.38
CA ASP A 23 -2.43 -10.32 7.92
C ASP A 23 -1.24 -11.14 7.39
N GLU A 24 -1.04 -12.33 7.95
CA GLU A 24 0.13 -13.18 7.69
C GLU A 24 0.24 -13.62 6.22
N ARG A 25 -0.91 -13.92 5.59
CA ARG A 25 -0.93 -14.34 4.19
C ARG A 25 -0.47 -13.21 3.28
N LEU A 26 -0.97 -12.00 3.52
CA LEU A 26 -0.60 -10.83 2.74
C LEU A 26 0.80 -10.29 3.07
N SER A 27 1.24 -10.37 4.33
CA SER A 27 2.60 -9.99 4.73
C SER A 27 3.63 -10.90 4.07
N THR A 28 3.35 -12.20 3.97
CA THR A 28 4.18 -13.18 3.25
C THR A 28 4.29 -12.86 1.76
N ALA A 29 3.23 -12.30 1.17
CA ALA A 29 3.24 -11.79 -0.20
C ALA A 29 3.97 -10.42 -0.36
N GLY A 30 4.57 -9.89 0.71
CA GLY A 30 5.31 -8.63 0.70
C GLY A 30 4.43 -7.38 0.64
N ILE A 31 3.13 -7.50 0.92
CA ILE A 31 2.17 -6.40 0.79
C ILE A 31 2.36 -5.41 1.94
N ARG A 32 2.51 -4.14 1.58
CA ARG A 32 2.60 -2.99 2.48
C ARG A 32 1.35 -2.13 2.37
N LYS A 33 1.10 -1.31 3.39
CA LYS A 33 -0.02 -0.35 3.38
C LYS A 33 0.44 1.07 3.69
N LEU A 34 -0.13 2.04 3.00
CA LEU A 34 -0.03 3.46 3.27
C LEU A 34 -1.42 4.02 3.55
N LEU A 35 -1.58 4.76 4.65
CA LEU A 35 -2.84 5.42 5.00
C LEU A 35 -2.79 6.87 4.50
N VAL A 36 -3.79 7.25 3.70
CA VAL A 36 -3.95 8.60 3.16
C VAL A 36 -5.38 9.07 3.45
N ASP A 37 -5.52 9.92 4.46
CA ASP A 37 -6.83 10.34 5.00
C ASP A 37 -7.74 9.12 5.30
N ASN A 38 -8.81 8.95 4.52
CA ASN A 38 -9.76 7.86 4.65
C ASN A 38 -9.50 6.72 3.66
N TYR A 39 -8.33 6.67 3.03
CA TYR A 39 -7.96 5.65 2.06
C TYR A 39 -6.76 4.82 2.54
N ILE A 40 -6.72 3.58 2.09
CA ILE A 40 -5.63 2.64 2.30
C ILE A 40 -5.10 2.24 0.92
N ILE A 41 -3.83 2.53 0.68
CA ILE A 41 -3.11 2.12 -0.52
C ILE A 41 -2.34 0.84 -0.19
N PHE A 42 -2.65 -0.24 -0.89
CA PHE A 42 -1.90 -1.50 -0.82
C PHE A 42 -0.93 -1.58 -1.97
N TYR A 43 0.32 -1.91 -1.68
CA TYR A 43 1.37 -1.99 -2.69
C TYR A 43 2.41 -3.04 -2.35
N VAL A 44 3.18 -3.44 -3.37
CA VAL A 44 4.37 -4.29 -3.25
C VAL A 44 5.57 -3.62 -3.91
N ILE A 45 6.76 -4.03 -3.48
CA ILE A 45 8.03 -3.52 -3.97
C ILE A 45 8.71 -4.65 -4.73
N SER A 46 9.04 -4.41 -5.99
CA SER A 46 9.97 -5.26 -6.74
C SER A 46 11.35 -4.63 -6.67
N GLU A 47 12.24 -5.17 -5.84
CA GLU A 47 13.62 -4.69 -5.76
C GLU A 47 14.40 -4.95 -7.06
N LYS A 48 14.13 -6.09 -7.71
CA LYS A 48 14.74 -6.48 -8.99
C LYS A 48 14.39 -5.49 -10.10
N GLU A 49 13.11 -5.14 -10.21
CA GLU A 49 12.62 -4.24 -11.25
C GLU A 49 12.63 -2.76 -10.80
N LYS A 50 13.11 -2.46 -9.59
CA LYS A 50 13.09 -1.13 -8.95
C LYS A 50 11.75 -0.42 -9.09
N THR A 51 10.67 -1.16 -8.90
CA THR A 51 9.31 -0.69 -9.17
C THR A 51 8.43 -0.87 -7.94
N VAL A 52 7.56 0.12 -7.70
CA VAL A 52 6.46 0.02 -6.73
C VAL A 52 5.17 -0.25 -7.50
N MET A 53 4.48 -1.33 -7.17
CA MET A 53 3.20 -1.68 -7.79
C MET A 53 2.07 -1.44 -6.80
N ILE A 54 1.17 -0.51 -7.15
CA ILE A 54 -0.08 -0.30 -6.42
C ILE A 54 -1.05 -1.42 -6.78
N ILE A 55 -1.45 -2.20 -5.77
CA ILE A 55 -2.35 -3.34 -5.94
C ILE A 55 -3.80 -2.86 -5.88
N ARG A 56 -4.16 -2.10 -4.83
CA ARG A 56 -5.52 -1.59 -4.59
C ARG A 56 -5.49 -0.31 -3.76
N ILE A 57 -6.49 0.53 -3.96
CA ILE A 57 -6.79 1.68 -3.11
C ILE A 57 -8.21 1.48 -2.57
N LEU A 58 -8.35 1.38 -1.25
CA LEU A 58 -9.64 1.13 -0.59
C LEU A 58 -10.01 2.29 0.32
N TYR A 59 -11.30 2.58 0.46
CA TYR A 59 -11.79 3.51 1.47
C TYR A 59 -11.80 2.83 2.86
N GLY A 60 -10.96 3.32 3.77
CA GLY A 60 -10.65 2.72 5.07
C GLY A 60 -11.78 2.68 6.10
N ARG A 61 -12.94 3.32 5.84
CA ARG A 61 -14.13 3.16 6.69
C ARG A 61 -14.89 1.85 6.44
N ARG A 62 -14.51 1.05 5.43
CA ARG A 62 -15.02 -0.32 5.25
C ARG A 62 -14.04 -1.31 5.85
N ASP A 63 -14.60 -2.27 6.57
CA ASP A 63 -13.90 -3.39 7.21
C ASP A 63 -13.22 -4.25 6.14
N TRP A 64 -11.98 -3.89 5.79
CA TRP A 64 -11.20 -4.47 4.69
C TRP A 64 -10.86 -5.95 4.92
N LEU A 65 -11.01 -6.45 6.15
CA LEU A 65 -10.91 -7.87 6.51
C LEU A 65 -11.93 -8.74 5.76
N THR A 66 -13.04 -8.17 5.29
CA THR A 66 -14.10 -8.93 4.59
C THR A 66 -13.95 -9.00 3.07
N LEU A 67 -12.92 -8.39 2.48
CA LEU A 67 -12.74 -8.25 1.02
C LEU A 67 -11.56 -9.04 0.44
N LEU A 68 -11.03 -10.02 1.19
CA LEU A 68 -9.81 -10.77 0.89
C LEU A 68 -9.99 -12.28 0.72
#